data_AF-A0A673I6U2-F1
#
_entry.id   AF-A0A673I6U2-F1
#
_cell.length_a   1.000
_cell.length_b   1.000
_cell.length_c   1.000
_cell.angle_alpha   90.00
_cell.angle_beta   90.00
_cell.angle_gamma   90.00
#
_symmetry.space_group_name_H-M   'P 1'
#
loop_
_entity.id
_entity.type
_entity.pdbx_description
1 polymer ?
#
loop_
_entity_poly.entity_id
_entity_poly.type
_entity_poly.pdbx_seq_one_letter_code
_entity_poly.pdbx_strand_id
1 'polypeptide(L)'
;CLSLSLSLSLSPYGMYFTDAWISRIKPDVGDNWRLKISNLKKILKGILDYNHEVLGQQINDFTLPDVSLIAEHSDSAELGRMLQLILGCAVNCEQKQGDLLAENQVLMERLNQSDSIEDLNSPHVLLQLSHLLNDSDPSVLCFQVVELQNKLSEESKKADKMEFEYKRVKEKVDSLQKEKDRLRTERDSLKETIEELRCVKAQESQLTSGLVPLGSNEPSDLLSAEIVTPEFRERLIRLQHENKMLKLAQEGSDNEQIALLQSLLEDANSRKNELETENRLVNQRLLQGQSQVEELQKSLQEHGSKAEDVSPTVQEKLMDATNELQKKSAAIEELENKHSSNQRIEELEDALKKKDEDMKQMEERYKKYLEKAKSVIRTLDPKQNQGSAPEVQALKTQVHERERMLISLQKEYDKLSSQKDQEEKLIVSAWYNMGMALQKKAAEERLASTGSGQSFLARQRQATSSRRTYPGHVQPTAAR
;
A
#
# COMPACT_ATOMS: atom_id res chain seq x y z
N CYS A 1 -1.75 10.89 12.28
CA CYS A 1 -0.71 11.86 11.86
C CYS A 1 -1.31 13.09 11.20
N LEU A 2 -1.99 13.05 10.05
CA LEU A 2 -2.54 14.26 9.39
C LEU A 2 -3.51 15.10 10.26
N SER A 3 -4.41 14.48 11.02
CA SER A 3 -5.29 15.23 11.96
C SER A 3 -4.52 15.89 13.09
N LEU A 4 -3.46 15.24 13.57
CA LEU A 4 -2.53 15.74 14.58
C LEU A 4 -1.63 16.83 14.00
N SER A 5 -1.20 16.74 12.74
CA SER A 5 -0.46 17.78 12.03
C SER A 5 -1.34 18.98 11.74
N LEU A 6 -2.61 18.80 11.30
CA LEU A 6 -3.57 19.91 11.20
C LEU A 6 -3.82 20.56 12.55
N SER A 7 -3.98 19.75 13.61
CA SER A 7 -4.12 20.28 14.97
C SER A 7 -2.85 21.03 15.41
N LEU A 8 -1.64 20.49 15.22
CA LEU A 8 -0.40 21.14 15.66
C LEU A 8 0.00 22.36 14.82
N SER A 9 -0.36 22.41 13.52
CA SER A 9 0.03 23.50 12.61
C SER A 9 -1.02 24.59 12.44
N LEU A 10 -2.31 24.29 12.62
CA LEU A 10 -3.42 25.24 12.42
C LEU A 10 -4.23 25.52 13.71
N SER A 11 -4.10 24.70 14.77
CA SER A 11 -4.85 24.89 16.02
C SER A 11 -4.33 25.94 17.01
N PRO A 12 -3.11 26.52 16.95
CA PRO A 12 -2.79 27.57 17.91
C PRO A 12 -3.68 28.84 17.73
N TYR A 13 -4.47 28.95 16.65
CA TYR A 13 -5.20 30.16 16.28
C TYR A 13 -6.68 29.93 15.87
N GLY A 14 -7.31 28.85 16.37
CA GLY A 14 -8.65 28.87 16.97
C GLY A 14 -9.92 29.39 16.25
N MET A 15 -9.99 29.65 14.93
CA MET A 15 -11.26 30.13 14.34
C MET A 15 -11.92 29.24 13.26
N TYR A 16 -11.15 28.45 12.48
CA TYR A 16 -11.73 27.67 11.38
C TYR A 16 -11.74 26.15 11.65
N PHE A 17 -10.58 25.58 11.97
CA PHE A 17 -10.44 24.16 12.32
C PHE A 17 -10.69 23.91 13.81
N THR A 18 -11.92 24.16 14.25
CA THR A 18 -12.35 23.99 15.65
C THR A 18 -12.37 22.53 16.08
N ASP A 19 -12.39 22.26 17.39
CA ASP A 19 -12.59 20.90 17.93
C ASP A 19 -13.87 20.24 17.39
N ALA A 20 -14.92 21.04 17.16
CA ALA A 20 -16.15 20.59 16.53
C ALA A 20 -15.93 20.11 15.08
N TRP A 21 -15.07 20.78 14.32
CA TRP A 21 -14.68 20.34 12.97
C TRP A 21 -13.82 19.07 13.03
N ILE A 22 -12.83 19.04 13.94
CA ILE A 22 -11.92 17.90 14.13
C ILE A 22 -12.70 16.65 14.53
N SER A 23 -13.77 16.79 15.33
CA SER A 23 -14.63 15.68 15.76
C SER A 23 -15.30 14.93 14.58
N ARG A 24 -15.40 15.57 13.40
CA ARG A 24 -15.94 14.95 12.18
C ARG A 24 -14.96 13.96 11.54
N ILE A 25 -13.69 14.00 11.93
CA ILE A 25 -12.63 13.09 11.48
C ILE A 25 -12.55 11.96 12.51
N LYS A 26 -12.81 10.73 12.08
CA LYS A 26 -12.75 9.59 13.01
C LYS A 26 -11.30 9.21 13.33
N PRO A 27 -10.86 9.24 14.60
CA PRO A 27 -9.63 8.58 15.01
C PRO A 27 -9.78 7.04 14.88
N ASP A 28 -8.67 6.32 14.80
CA ASP A 28 -8.63 4.84 14.72
C ASP A 28 -9.17 4.21 13.43
N VAL A 29 -8.60 4.63 12.30
CA VAL A 29 -9.00 4.15 10.97
C VAL A 29 -8.42 2.77 10.60
N GLY A 30 -7.33 2.33 11.25
CA GLY A 30 -6.67 1.05 10.97
C GLY A 30 -6.38 0.83 9.48
N ASP A 31 -6.79 -0.32 8.95
CA ASP A 31 -6.67 -0.69 7.53
C ASP A 31 -7.92 -0.39 6.70
N ASN A 32 -8.91 0.30 7.26
CA ASN A 32 -10.15 0.63 6.55
C ASN A 32 -9.93 1.80 5.58
N TRP A 33 -9.44 1.49 4.38
CA TRP A 33 -9.14 2.47 3.33
C TRP A 33 -10.35 3.32 2.94
N ARG A 34 -11.58 2.79 2.97
CA ARG A 34 -12.80 3.58 2.69
C ARG A 34 -13.00 4.71 3.71
N LEU A 35 -12.73 4.41 4.99
CA LEU A 35 -12.79 5.41 6.04
C LEU A 35 -11.61 6.38 5.98
N LYS A 36 -10.42 5.94 5.53
CA LYS A 36 -9.28 6.83 5.22
C LYS A 36 -9.66 7.82 4.12
N ILE A 37 -10.23 7.36 3.01
CA ILE A 37 -10.72 8.24 1.93
C ILE A 37 -11.73 9.25 2.47
N SER A 38 -12.70 8.80 3.27
CA SER A 38 -13.71 9.71 3.85
C SER A 38 -13.09 10.80 4.72
N ASN A 39 -12.12 10.45 5.56
CA ASN A 39 -11.41 11.41 6.40
C ASN A 39 -10.54 12.36 5.56
N LEU A 40 -9.77 11.84 4.59
CA LEU A 40 -8.91 12.63 3.71
C LEU A 40 -9.71 13.61 2.85
N LYS A 41 -10.89 13.21 2.35
CA LYS A 41 -11.81 14.12 1.63
C LYS A 41 -12.29 15.28 2.51
N LYS A 42 -12.62 15.02 3.77
CA LYS A 42 -13.02 16.08 4.72
C LYS A 42 -11.88 17.04 5.01
N ILE A 43 -10.67 16.51 5.18
CA ILE A 43 -9.46 17.30 5.41
C ILE A 43 -9.15 18.17 4.19
N LEU A 44 -9.05 17.57 3.00
CA LEU A 44 -8.77 18.29 1.76
C LEU A 44 -9.81 19.38 1.52
N LYS A 45 -11.10 19.08 1.70
CA LYS A 45 -12.16 20.07 1.58
C LYS A 45 -11.97 21.23 2.56
N GLY A 46 -11.74 20.95 3.85
CA GLY A 46 -11.54 22.01 4.83
C GLY A 46 -10.33 22.89 4.55
N ILE A 47 -9.24 22.33 4.00
CA ILE A 47 -8.06 23.08 3.57
C ILE A 47 -8.39 24.01 2.39
N LEU A 48 -9.11 23.51 1.38
CA LEU A 48 -9.50 24.32 0.23
C LEU A 48 -10.48 25.42 0.62
N ASP A 49 -11.46 25.11 1.46
CA ASP A 49 -12.42 26.09 1.98
C ASP A 49 -11.68 27.15 2.82
N TYR A 50 -10.71 26.78 3.67
CA TYR A 50 -9.87 27.72 4.41
C TYR A 50 -9.04 28.62 3.49
N ASN A 51 -8.40 28.06 2.46
CA ASN A 51 -7.58 28.83 1.54
C ASN A 51 -8.41 29.85 0.74
N HIS A 52 -9.65 29.50 0.42
CA HIS A 52 -10.56 30.37 -0.32
C HIS A 52 -11.25 31.41 0.58
N GLU A 53 -11.82 30.98 1.71
CA GLU A 53 -12.68 31.80 2.58
C GLU A 53 -11.88 32.66 3.56
N VAL A 54 -10.74 32.18 4.05
CA VAL A 54 -9.93 32.87 5.07
C VAL A 54 -8.71 33.53 4.47
N LEU A 55 -7.95 32.83 3.63
CA LEU A 55 -6.73 33.38 3.02
C LEU A 55 -7.01 34.21 1.76
N GLY A 56 -8.21 34.13 1.20
CA GLY A 56 -8.58 34.84 -0.04
C GLY A 56 -7.74 34.43 -1.26
N GLN A 57 -7.06 33.29 -1.19
CA GLN A 57 -6.18 32.81 -2.24
C GLN A 57 -6.87 31.74 -3.08
N GLN A 58 -6.84 31.93 -4.40
CA GLN A 58 -7.18 30.87 -5.33
C GLN A 58 -5.92 30.07 -5.66
N ILE A 59 -5.98 28.76 -5.39
CA ILE A 59 -4.92 27.84 -5.80
C ILE A 59 -5.08 27.58 -7.29
N ASN A 60 -4.62 28.53 -8.10
CA ASN A 60 -4.55 28.39 -9.54
C ASN A 60 -3.19 27.74 -9.84
N ASP A 61 -3.18 26.64 -10.60
CA ASP A 61 -2.00 25.85 -11.01
C ASP A 61 -1.43 24.81 -10.03
N PHE A 62 -2.17 24.42 -8.99
CA PHE A 62 -1.81 23.27 -8.16
C PHE A 62 -2.62 22.02 -8.51
N THR A 63 -1.92 20.90 -8.74
CA THR A 63 -2.57 19.59 -8.91
C THR A 63 -3.08 19.09 -7.56
N LEU A 64 -4.40 19.04 -7.39
CA LEU A 64 -5.03 18.53 -6.16
C LEU A 64 -4.62 17.08 -5.87
N PRO A 65 -4.35 16.73 -4.60
CA PRO A 65 -3.91 15.38 -4.23
C PRO A 65 -5.02 14.33 -4.41
N ASP A 66 -4.67 13.18 -4.98
CA ASP A 66 -5.60 12.04 -5.08
C ASP A 66 -5.67 11.27 -3.76
N VAL A 67 -6.71 11.58 -2.99
CA VAL A 67 -7.03 10.94 -1.71
C VAL A 67 -7.26 9.43 -1.81
N SER A 68 -7.59 8.90 -2.99
CA SER A 68 -7.81 7.46 -3.21
C SER A 68 -6.47 6.72 -3.23
N LEU A 69 -5.48 7.25 -3.92
CA LEU A 69 -4.12 6.71 -3.95
C LEU A 69 -3.45 6.75 -2.58
N ILE A 70 -3.63 7.84 -1.83
CA ILE A 70 -3.13 7.94 -0.44
C ILE A 70 -3.75 6.86 0.45
N ALA A 71 -5.05 6.60 0.31
CA ALA A 71 -5.77 5.69 1.20
C ALA A 71 -5.58 4.20 0.86
N GLU A 72 -5.52 3.86 -0.43
CA GLU A 72 -5.43 2.48 -0.92
C GLU A 72 -3.98 1.99 -1.01
N HIS A 73 -3.07 2.85 -1.50
CA HIS A 73 -1.70 2.47 -1.84
C HIS A 73 -0.66 3.11 -0.92
N SER A 74 -1.07 3.97 0.01
CA SER A 74 -0.15 4.77 0.85
C SER A 74 0.88 5.54 0.02
N ASP A 75 0.42 6.08 -1.12
CA ASP A 75 1.26 6.83 -2.06
C ASP A 75 1.90 8.07 -1.39
N SER A 76 3.23 8.12 -1.37
CA SER A 76 4.01 9.16 -0.72
C SER A 76 4.03 10.48 -1.49
N ALA A 77 3.88 10.46 -2.82
CA ALA A 77 3.88 11.65 -3.65
C ALA A 77 2.55 12.41 -3.49
N GLU A 78 1.43 11.70 -3.48
CA GLU A 78 0.10 12.27 -3.21
C GLU A 78 -0.01 12.78 -1.77
N LEU A 79 0.55 12.04 -0.81
CA LEU A 79 0.65 12.50 0.57
C LEU A 79 1.50 13.78 0.68
N GLY A 80 2.61 13.86 -0.05
CA GLY A 80 3.45 15.05 -0.15
C GLY A 80 2.68 16.27 -0.68
N ARG A 81 1.88 16.10 -1.74
CA ARG A 81 0.99 17.16 -2.25
C ARG A 81 -0.02 17.62 -1.20
N MET A 82 -0.60 16.69 -0.44
CA MET A 82 -1.56 17.03 0.61
C MET A 82 -0.90 17.79 1.77
N LEU A 83 0.34 17.42 2.15
CA LEU A 83 1.13 18.15 3.14
C LEU A 83 1.55 19.53 2.65
N GLN A 84 1.88 19.67 1.37
CA GLN A 84 2.23 20.96 0.77
C GLN A 84 1.08 21.97 0.84
N LEU A 85 -0.17 21.52 0.65
CA LEU A 85 -1.36 22.37 0.84
C LEU A 85 -1.53 22.84 2.28
N ILE A 86 -1.29 21.95 3.26
CA ILE A 86 -1.35 22.29 4.68
C ILE A 86 -0.26 23.29 5.04
N LEU A 87 0.95 23.09 4.52
CA LEU A 87 2.07 24.00 4.72
C LEU A 87 1.80 25.37 4.08
N GLY A 88 1.27 25.41 2.85
CA GLY A 88 0.86 26.65 2.18
C GLY A 88 -0.15 27.43 3.01
N CYS A 89 -1.14 26.75 3.61
CA CYS A 89 -2.06 27.39 4.54
C CYS A 89 -1.32 27.95 5.77
N ALA A 90 -0.43 27.16 6.39
CA ALA A 90 0.27 27.53 7.61
C ALA A 90 1.26 28.70 7.45
N VAL A 91 1.82 28.90 6.24
CA VAL A 91 2.70 30.02 5.89
C VAL A 91 1.90 31.29 5.64
N ASN A 92 0.70 31.17 5.08
CA ASN A 92 -0.09 32.31 4.62
C ASN A 92 -1.10 32.83 5.67
N CYS A 93 -1.25 32.16 6.81
CA CYS A 93 -2.02 32.66 7.94
C CYS A 93 -1.48 34.03 8.43
N GLU A 94 -2.32 35.07 8.38
CA GLU A 94 -1.97 36.50 8.58
C GLU A 94 -1.32 36.87 9.94
N GLN A 95 -1.25 35.96 10.92
CA GLN A 95 -0.85 36.26 12.30
C GLN A 95 0.51 35.69 12.72
N LYS A 96 1.49 35.67 11.81
CA LYS A 96 2.89 35.27 12.07
C LYS A 96 3.93 36.29 11.59
N GLN A 97 3.72 37.58 11.86
CA GLN A 97 4.73 38.60 11.57
C GLN A 97 5.96 38.56 12.51
N GLY A 98 6.07 37.60 13.45
CA GLY A 98 7.19 37.53 14.41
C GLY A 98 8.18 36.39 14.14
N ASP A 99 7.82 35.17 14.54
CA ASP A 99 8.88 34.23 14.96
C ASP A 99 9.11 33.03 14.03
N LEU A 100 8.09 32.58 13.28
CA LEU A 100 8.19 31.35 12.48
C LEU A 100 8.63 31.58 11.02
N LEU A 101 8.44 32.80 10.50
CA LEU A 101 8.87 33.19 9.15
C LEU A 101 10.38 33.41 9.10
N ALA A 102 10.99 34.00 10.11
CA ALA A 102 12.45 34.15 10.18
C ALA A 102 13.15 32.78 10.25
N GLU A 103 12.65 31.86 11.06
CA GLU A 103 13.26 30.53 11.22
C GLU A 103 13.08 29.64 9.97
N ASN A 104 11.91 29.69 9.32
CA ASN A 104 11.66 28.92 8.10
C ASN A 104 12.26 29.55 6.83
N GLN A 105 12.38 30.88 6.77
CA GLN A 105 13.08 31.55 5.67
C GLN A 105 14.59 31.31 5.78
N VAL A 106 15.16 31.34 6.99
CA VAL A 106 16.56 30.93 7.23
C VAL A 106 16.77 29.44 6.95
N LEU A 107 15.81 28.55 7.25
CA LEU A 107 15.91 27.13 6.91
C LEU A 107 15.79 26.85 5.42
N MET A 108 14.90 27.54 4.70
CA MET A 108 14.83 27.44 3.24
C MET A 108 16.09 28.01 2.59
N GLU A 109 16.61 29.14 3.09
CA GLU A 109 17.85 29.74 2.60
C GLU A 109 19.06 28.85 2.90
N ARG A 110 19.10 28.19 4.07
CA ARG A 110 20.12 27.20 4.42
C ARG A 110 20.03 25.89 3.62
N LEU A 111 18.82 25.44 3.27
CA LEU A 111 18.62 24.26 2.41
C LEU A 111 18.91 24.57 0.94
N ASN A 112 18.75 25.82 0.51
CA ASN A 112 19.12 26.26 -0.84
C ASN A 112 20.62 26.62 -0.95
N GLN A 113 21.29 26.87 0.18
CA GLN A 113 22.75 27.09 0.29
C GLN A 113 23.54 25.81 0.61
N SER A 114 22.87 24.71 0.99
CA SER A 114 23.56 23.48 1.43
C SER A 114 24.27 22.71 0.31
N ASP A 115 24.08 23.06 -0.97
CA ASP A 115 24.86 22.52 -2.10
C ASP A 115 26.13 23.33 -2.41
N SER A 116 26.44 24.38 -1.63
CA SER A 116 27.70 25.11 -1.77
C SER A 116 28.14 25.68 -0.41
N ILE A 117 28.64 24.79 0.46
CA ILE A 117 29.49 25.20 1.58
C ILE A 117 30.88 25.49 1.02
N GLU A 118 31.02 26.64 0.37
CA GLU A 118 32.29 27.34 0.24
C GLU A 118 32.03 28.82 0.57
N ASP A 119 32.92 29.37 1.40
CA ASP A 119 33.06 30.79 1.74
C ASP A 119 32.17 31.43 2.83
N LEU A 120 32.42 31.00 4.07
CA LEU A 120 32.43 31.92 5.23
C LEU A 120 33.58 32.97 5.15
N ASN A 121 34.51 32.82 4.20
CA ASN A 121 35.66 33.72 3.98
C ASN A 121 35.51 34.65 2.76
N SER A 122 34.33 34.75 2.15
CA SER A 122 34.12 35.68 1.04
C SER A 122 34.43 37.12 1.48
N PRO A 123 35.28 37.86 0.76
CA PRO A 123 35.66 39.23 1.12
C PRO A 123 34.45 40.16 1.32
N HIS A 124 33.32 39.86 0.67
CA HIS A 124 32.09 40.64 0.78
C HIS A 124 31.44 40.51 2.17
N VAL A 125 31.38 39.30 2.71
CA VAL A 125 30.78 39.00 4.03
C VAL A 125 31.65 39.57 5.15
N LEU A 126 32.98 39.43 5.02
CA LEU A 126 33.94 40.03 5.96
C LEU A 126 33.91 41.56 5.96
N LEU A 127 33.72 42.20 4.79
CA LEU A 127 33.57 43.66 4.68
C LEU A 127 32.29 44.17 5.36
N GLN A 128 31.15 43.49 5.14
CA GLN A 128 29.88 43.84 5.80
C GLN A 128 29.92 43.64 7.32
N LEU A 129 30.57 42.57 7.79
CA LEU A 129 30.80 42.36 9.23
C LEU A 129 31.74 43.41 9.81
N SER A 130 32.82 43.78 9.11
CA SER A 130 33.77 44.80 9.57
C SER A 130 33.14 46.18 9.78
N HIS A 131 32.17 46.55 8.94
CA HIS A 131 31.44 47.81 9.05
C HIS A 131 30.48 47.83 10.26
N LEU A 132 29.84 46.70 10.58
CA LEU A 132 28.95 46.57 11.75
C LEU A 132 29.73 46.49 13.07
N LEU A 133 30.96 45.95 13.03
CA LEU A 133 31.84 45.79 14.20
C LEU A 133 32.49 47.11 14.64
N ASN A 134 32.67 48.08 13.74
CA ASN A 134 33.30 49.36 14.08
C ASN A 134 32.41 50.31 14.89
N ASP A 135 31.08 50.09 14.93
CA ASP A 135 30.12 50.96 15.61
C ASP A 135 29.66 50.44 17.00
N SER A 136 30.14 49.27 17.44
CA SER A 136 29.69 48.61 18.68
C SER A 136 30.82 48.43 19.71
N ASP A 137 30.54 48.64 21.01
CA ASP A 137 31.51 48.48 22.10
C ASP A 137 32.06 47.02 22.16
N PRO A 138 33.38 46.80 22.07
CA PRO A 138 34.02 45.48 22.05
C PRO A 138 33.63 44.57 23.23
N SER A 139 33.28 45.19 24.37
CA SER A 139 32.92 44.49 25.60
C SER A 139 31.53 43.82 25.51
N VAL A 140 30.58 44.50 24.88
CA VAL A 140 29.20 44.04 24.67
C VAL A 140 29.17 42.94 23.62
N LEU A 141 29.99 43.10 22.58
CA LEU A 141 30.10 42.14 21.49
C LEU A 141 30.71 40.80 21.97
N CYS A 142 31.75 40.85 22.81
CA CYS A 142 32.35 39.65 23.41
C CYS A 142 31.35 38.88 24.29
N PHE A 143 30.56 39.59 25.10
CA PHE A 143 29.52 38.97 25.92
C PHE A 143 28.43 38.31 25.07
N GLN A 144 27.97 38.98 24.00
CA GLN A 144 26.99 38.42 23.07
C GLN A 144 27.51 37.21 22.31
N VAL A 145 28.78 37.23 21.88
CA VAL A 145 29.41 36.07 21.23
C VAL A 145 29.45 34.88 22.20
N VAL A 146 29.88 35.07 23.44
CA VAL A 146 29.93 33.99 24.45
C VAL A 146 28.53 33.47 24.79
N GLU A 147 27.53 34.34 24.90
CA GLU A 147 26.15 33.94 25.16
C GLU A 147 25.55 33.14 23.99
N LEU A 148 25.78 33.59 22.75
CA LEU A 148 25.37 32.87 21.54
C LEU A 148 26.09 31.53 21.41
N GLN A 149 27.37 31.46 21.78
CA GLN A 149 28.17 30.24 21.71
C GLN A 149 27.71 29.21 22.77
N ASN A 150 27.30 29.67 23.95
CA ASN A 150 26.66 28.82 24.95
C ASN A 150 25.28 28.32 24.49
N LYS A 151 24.44 29.19 23.90
CA LYS A 151 23.15 28.79 23.34
C LYS A 151 23.30 27.79 22.19
N LEU A 152 24.30 27.98 21.33
CA LEU A 152 24.63 27.05 20.25
C LEU A 152 25.09 25.70 20.80
N SER A 153 25.90 25.68 21.87
CA SER A 153 26.32 24.44 22.54
C SER A 153 25.15 23.70 23.19
N GLU A 154 24.22 24.42 23.83
CA GLU A 154 23.00 23.84 24.42
C GLU A 154 22.08 23.23 23.36
N GLU A 155 21.82 23.95 22.27
CA GLU A 155 20.99 23.44 21.17
C GLU A 155 21.68 22.28 20.41
N SER A 156 23.01 22.29 20.29
CA SER A 156 23.76 21.14 19.75
C SER A 156 23.56 19.89 20.61
N LYS A 157 23.70 19.99 21.93
CA LYS A 157 23.47 18.84 22.84
C LYS A 157 22.03 18.34 22.79
N LYS A 158 21.08 19.24 22.61
CA LYS A 158 19.65 18.91 22.48
C LYS A 158 19.37 18.21 21.15
N ALA A 159 20.01 18.65 20.06
CA ALA A 159 19.95 17.98 18.77
C ALA A 159 20.50 16.55 18.86
N ASP A 160 21.67 16.35 19.46
CA ASP A 160 22.28 15.03 19.65
C ASP A 160 21.37 14.07 20.44
N LYS A 161 20.72 14.60 21.50
CA LYS A 161 19.77 13.83 22.30
C LYS A 161 18.53 13.41 21.50
N MET A 162 17.98 14.32 20.69
CA MET A 162 16.83 14.03 19.84
C MET A 162 17.20 13.06 18.71
N GLU A 163 18.41 13.15 18.17
CA GLU A 163 18.92 12.21 17.18
C GLU A 163 19.05 10.79 17.75
N PHE A 164 19.55 10.66 18.98
CA PHE A 164 19.61 9.36 19.67
C PHE A 164 18.22 8.75 19.91
N GLU A 165 17.26 9.55 20.40
CA GLU A 165 15.88 9.09 20.59
C GLU A 165 15.21 8.71 19.26
N TYR A 166 15.43 9.50 18.21
CA TYR A 166 14.95 9.19 16.87
C TYR A 166 15.51 7.84 16.38
N LYS A 167 16.82 7.62 16.53
CA LYS A 167 17.47 6.37 16.13
C LYS A 167 16.93 5.17 16.91
N ARG A 168 16.73 5.31 18.22
CA ARG A 168 16.13 4.29 19.09
C ARG A 168 14.70 3.93 18.66
N VAL A 169 13.88 4.92 18.37
CA VAL A 169 12.49 4.70 17.92
C VAL A 169 12.47 4.08 16.52
N LYS A 170 13.35 4.52 15.62
CA LYS A 170 13.50 3.97 14.27
C LYS A 170 13.86 2.48 14.31
N GLU A 171 14.85 2.09 15.11
CA GLU A 171 15.22 0.68 15.29
C GLU A 171 14.07 -0.17 15.84
N LYS A 172 13.24 0.40 16.72
CA LYS A 172 12.04 -0.28 17.24
C LYS A 172 10.97 -0.46 16.16
N VAL A 173 10.76 0.55 15.31
CA VAL A 173 9.86 0.48 14.15
C VAL A 173 10.33 -0.58 13.17
N ASP A 174 11.62 -0.61 12.84
CA ASP A 174 12.21 -1.59 11.92
C ASP A 174 12.07 -3.02 12.46
N SER A 175 12.26 -3.21 13.78
CA SER A 175 12.07 -4.50 14.44
C SER A 175 10.62 -4.99 14.38
N LEU A 176 9.65 -4.10 14.67
CA LEU A 176 8.22 -4.42 14.58
C LEU A 176 7.78 -4.67 13.14
N GLN A 177 8.37 -3.95 12.17
CA GLN A 177 8.10 -4.15 10.76
C GLN A 177 8.52 -5.55 10.30
N LYS A 178 9.71 -6.02 10.71
CA LYS A 178 10.18 -7.39 10.45
C LYS A 178 9.24 -8.44 11.06
N GLU A 179 8.77 -8.23 12.28
CA GLU A 179 7.83 -9.14 12.95
C GLU A 179 6.47 -9.17 12.24
N LYS A 180 5.96 -8.01 11.81
CA LYS A 180 4.73 -7.90 11.01
C LYS A 180 4.86 -8.68 9.69
N ASP A 181 5.98 -8.53 8.99
CA ASP A 181 6.18 -9.19 7.70
C ASP A 181 6.35 -10.71 7.89
N ARG A 182 7.01 -11.16 8.96
CA ARG A 182 7.04 -12.56 9.36
C ARG A 182 5.62 -13.12 9.62
N LEU A 183 4.81 -12.45 10.44
CA LEU A 183 3.45 -12.88 10.71
C LEU A 183 2.57 -12.89 9.45
N ARG A 184 2.81 -11.97 8.52
CA ARG A 184 2.14 -12.00 7.20
C ARG A 184 2.49 -13.26 6.43
N THR A 185 3.76 -13.64 6.37
CA THR A 185 4.19 -14.88 5.70
C THR A 185 3.61 -16.12 6.36
N GLU A 186 3.60 -16.21 7.69
CA GLU A 186 2.97 -17.31 8.43
C GLU A 186 1.45 -17.38 8.18
N ARG A 187 0.78 -16.22 8.09
CA ARG A 187 -0.65 -16.15 7.75
C ARG A 187 -0.91 -16.62 6.32
N ASP A 188 -0.05 -16.27 5.37
CA ASP A 188 -0.20 -16.68 3.97
C ASP A 188 0.08 -18.17 3.77
N SER A 189 1.09 -18.74 4.45
CA SER A 189 1.33 -20.18 4.42
C SER A 189 0.18 -20.97 5.06
N LEU A 190 -0.36 -20.51 6.19
CA LEU A 190 -1.53 -21.15 6.80
C LEU A 190 -2.77 -21.08 5.89
N LYS A 191 -2.96 -19.99 5.15
CA LYS A 191 -4.02 -19.88 4.15
C LYS A 191 -3.84 -20.90 3.03
N GLU A 192 -2.62 -21.08 2.55
CA GLU A 192 -2.29 -22.11 1.55
C GLU A 192 -2.58 -23.51 2.09
N THR A 193 -2.15 -23.84 3.31
CA THR A 193 -2.48 -25.13 3.95
C THR A 193 -3.98 -25.34 4.10
N ILE A 194 -4.75 -24.30 4.46
CA ILE A 194 -6.22 -24.39 4.54
C ILE A 194 -6.82 -24.70 3.16
N GLU A 195 -6.33 -24.06 2.10
CA GLU A 195 -6.83 -24.27 0.75
C GLU A 195 -6.46 -25.65 0.21
N GLU A 196 -5.25 -26.14 0.51
CA GLU A 196 -4.83 -27.52 0.22
C GLU A 196 -5.75 -28.55 0.92
N LEU A 197 -6.02 -28.35 2.22
CA LEU A 197 -6.93 -29.22 2.98
C LEU A 197 -8.36 -29.20 2.43
N ARG A 198 -8.84 -28.03 1.97
CA ARG A 198 -10.16 -27.93 1.31
C ARG A 198 -10.18 -28.68 -0.02
N CYS A 199 -9.12 -28.59 -0.81
CA CYS A 199 -8.98 -29.31 -2.07
C CYS A 199 -9.00 -30.84 -1.85
N VAL A 200 -8.23 -31.33 -0.88
CA VAL A 200 -8.23 -32.76 -0.50
C VAL A 200 -9.61 -33.22 -0.02
N LYS A 201 -10.29 -32.43 0.81
CA LYS A 201 -11.64 -32.74 1.29
C LYS A 201 -12.68 -32.77 0.16
N ALA A 202 -12.58 -31.85 -0.80
CA ALA A 202 -13.43 -31.87 -2.00
C ALA A 202 -13.18 -33.13 -2.84
N GLN A 203 -11.91 -33.56 -2.97
CA GLN A 203 -11.53 -34.77 -3.67
C GLN A 203 -12.01 -36.05 -2.95
N GLU A 204 -11.92 -36.12 -1.61
CA GLU A 204 -12.47 -37.23 -0.81
C GLU A 204 -14.00 -37.34 -0.91
N SER A 205 -14.71 -36.21 -0.96
CA SER A 205 -16.18 -36.20 -1.13
C SER A 205 -16.62 -36.79 -2.48
N GLN A 206 -15.81 -36.60 -3.53
CA GLN A 206 -16.05 -37.17 -4.85
C GLN A 206 -15.76 -38.67 -4.90
N LEU A 207 -14.78 -39.16 -4.13
CA LEU A 207 -14.42 -40.59 -4.07
C LEU A 207 -15.37 -41.40 -3.17
N THR A 208 -15.92 -40.80 -2.11
CA THR A 208 -16.87 -41.46 -1.19
C THR A 208 -18.30 -41.50 -1.73
N SER A 209 -18.67 -40.63 -2.66
CA SER A 209 -19.97 -40.67 -3.35
C SER A 209 -20.15 -41.87 -4.29
N GLY A 210 -19.12 -42.69 -4.52
CA GLY A 210 -19.19 -43.90 -5.34
C GLY A 210 -19.67 -45.18 -4.64
N LEU A 211 -19.93 -45.16 -3.32
CA LEU A 211 -20.13 -46.39 -2.54
C LEU A 211 -21.37 -46.45 -1.63
N VAL A 212 -22.31 -45.50 -1.70
CA VAL A 212 -23.55 -45.55 -0.88
C VAL A 212 -24.81 -45.33 -1.72
N PRO A 213 -25.68 -46.34 -1.88
CA PRO A 213 -27.04 -46.15 -2.38
C PRO A 213 -28.01 -45.80 -1.24
N LEU A 214 -28.90 -44.84 -1.54
CA LEU A 214 -30.14 -44.44 -0.83
C LEU A 214 -30.05 -43.43 0.33
N GLY A 215 -30.68 -42.26 0.11
CA GLY A 215 -31.30 -41.48 1.19
C GLY A 215 -31.32 -39.96 1.00
N SER A 216 -32.35 -39.46 0.31
CA SER A 216 -32.92 -38.09 0.35
C SER A 216 -32.17 -36.89 -0.26
N ASN A 217 -32.78 -36.39 -1.36
CA ASN A 217 -33.02 -34.99 -1.76
C ASN A 217 -31.86 -34.07 -2.16
N GLU A 218 -31.58 -34.01 -3.48
CA GLU A 218 -31.41 -32.78 -4.33
C GLU A 218 -30.92 -33.21 -5.74
N PRO A 219 -31.76 -33.17 -6.81
CA PRO A 219 -31.36 -33.57 -8.15
C PRO A 219 -31.17 -32.35 -9.06
N SER A 220 -30.09 -31.58 -8.90
CA SER A 220 -29.74 -30.55 -9.89
C SER A 220 -28.26 -30.32 -10.21
N ASP A 221 -27.32 -30.91 -9.46
CA ASP A 221 -25.87 -30.68 -9.74
C ASP A 221 -25.10 -31.92 -10.27
N LEU A 222 -25.79 -33.03 -10.55
CA LEU A 222 -25.14 -34.29 -10.95
C LEU A 222 -24.90 -34.44 -12.47
N LEU A 223 -25.55 -33.64 -13.31
CA LEU A 223 -25.40 -33.74 -14.77
C LEU A 223 -24.09 -33.13 -15.30
N SER A 224 -23.44 -32.25 -14.53
CA SER A 224 -22.16 -31.64 -14.89
C SER A 224 -20.95 -32.51 -14.51
N ALA A 225 -21.13 -33.49 -13.61
CA ALA A 225 -20.06 -34.39 -13.17
C ALA A 225 -19.83 -35.60 -14.10
N GLU A 226 -20.82 -35.94 -14.94
CA GLU A 226 -20.80 -37.09 -15.86
C GLU A 226 -20.15 -36.77 -17.23
N ILE A 227 -19.87 -35.49 -17.52
CA ILE A 227 -19.27 -35.04 -18.80
C ILE A 227 -17.73 -35.03 -18.77
N VAL A 228 -17.09 -35.15 -17.60
CA VAL A 228 -15.62 -35.23 -17.52
C VAL A 228 -15.19 -36.69 -17.60
N THR A 229 -14.88 -37.12 -18.82
CA THR A 229 -14.30 -38.41 -19.17
C THR A 229 -13.06 -38.73 -18.31
N PRO A 230 -12.83 -39.99 -17.92
CA PRO A 230 -11.70 -40.39 -17.08
C PRO A 230 -10.33 -39.88 -17.58
N GLU A 231 -10.17 -39.81 -18.91
CA GLU A 231 -8.95 -39.32 -19.56
C GLU A 231 -8.70 -37.83 -19.29
N PHE A 232 -9.75 -37.02 -19.14
CA PHE A 232 -9.62 -35.60 -18.80
C PHE A 232 -9.21 -35.40 -17.35
N ARG A 233 -9.66 -36.26 -16.42
CA ARG A 233 -9.23 -36.19 -15.01
C ARG A 233 -7.76 -36.57 -14.87
N GLU A 234 -7.31 -37.63 -15.56
CA GLU A 234 -5.89 -38.01 -15.57
C GLU A 234 -5.01 -36.90 -16.17
N ARG A 235 -5.46 -36.29 -17.28
CA ARG A 235 -4.74 -35.18 -17.90
C ARG A 235 -4.68 -33.94 -17.00
N LEU A 236 -5.76 -33.64 -16.27
CA LEU A 236 -5.80 -32.54 -15.31
C LEU A 236 -4.81 -32.77 -14.16
N ILE A 237 -4.77 -33.99 -13.61
CA ILE A 237 -3.83 -34.35 -12.53
C ILE A 237 -2.38 -34.26 -13.01
N ARG A 238 -2.07 -34.78 -14.21
CA ARG A 238 -0.73 -34.67 -14.80
C ARG A 238 -0.31 -33.21 -15.02
N LEU A 239 -1.19 -32.39 -15.58
CA LEU A 239 -0.91 -30.97 -15.82
C LEU A 239 -0.82 -30.15 -14.52
N GLN A 240 -1.57 -30.51 -13.49
CA GLN A 240 -1.45 -29.91 -12.16
C GLN A 240 -0.12 -30.28 -11.50
N HIS A 241 0.31 -31.56 -11.61
CA HIS A 241 1.60 -32.00 -11.12
C HIS A 241 2.75 -31.33 -11.88
N GLU A 242 2.66 -31.25 -13.21
CA GLU A 242 3.63 -30.56 -14.05
C GLU A 242 3.73 -29.06 -13.70
N ASN A 243 2.61 -28.36 -13.54
CA ASN A 243 2.62 -26.97 -13.07
C ASN A 243 3.25 -26.81 -11.70
N LYS A 244 2.98 -27.74 -10.76
CA LYS A 244 3.61 -27.72 -9.43
C LYS A 244 5.12 -27.88 -9.52
N MET A 245 5.60 -28.81 -10.36
CA MET A 245 7.02 -29.04 -10.57
C MET A 245 7.70 -27.86 -11.28
N LEU A 246 7.04 -27.26 -12.27
CA LEU A 246 7.53 -26.05 -12.95
C LEU A 246 7.62 -24.87 -11.99
N LYS A 247 6.63 -24.69 -11.11
CA LYS A 247 6.65 -23.63 -10.11
C LYS A 247 7.79 -23.79 -9.10
N LEU A 248 8.03 -25.00 -8.61
CA LEU A 248 9.17 -25.29 -7.72
C LEU A 248 10.52 -25.09 -8.42
N ALA A 249 10.64 -25.46 -9.69
CA ALA A 249 11.86 -25.22 -10.47
C ALA A 249 12.12 -23.72 -10.72
N GLN A 250 11.06 -22.97 -11.01
CA GLN A 250 11.10 -21.51 -11.16
C GLN A 250 11.51 -20.84 -9.84
N GLU A 251 10.89 -21.21 -8.72
CA GLU A 251 11.23 -20.69 -7.38
C GLU A 251 12.67 -21.04 -6.97
N GLY A 252 13.19 -22.21 -7.35
CA GLY A 252 14.60 -22.57 -7.15
C GLY A 252 15.56 -21.66 -7.92
N SER A 253 15.30 -21.45 -9.22
CA SER A 253 16.10 -20.57 -10.07
C SER A 253 16.06 -19.11 -9.60
N ASP A 254 14.89 -18.62 -9.20
CA ASP A 254 14.73 -17.25 -8.72
C ASP A 254 15.45 -17.05 -7.38
N ASN A 255 15.41 -18.03 -6.48
CA ASN A 255 16.13 -17.99 -5.21
C ASN A 255 17.66 -18.00 -5.40
N GLU A 256 18.18 -18.78 -6.33
CA GLU A 256 19.61 -18.77 -6.69
C GLU A 256 20.04 -17.41 -7.26
N GLN A 257 19.20 -16.82 -8.12
CA GLN A 257 19.46 -15.49 -8.67
C GLN A 257 19.41 -14.39 -7.60
N ILE A 258 18.48 -14.48 -6.65
CA ILE A 258 18.41 -13.56 -5.49
C ILE A 258 19.66 -13.71 -4.62
N ALA A 259 20.11 -14.93 -4.33
CA ALA A 259 21.31 -15.17 -3.53
C ALA A 259 22.57 -14.62 -4.21
N LEU A 260 22.70 -14.78 -5.53
CA LEU A 260 23.80 -14.20 -6.30
C LEU A 260 23.77 -12.66 -6.26
N LEU A 261 22.60 -12.05 -6.46
CA LEU A 261 22.45 -10.60 -6.39
C LEU A 261 22.76 -10.04 -5.00
N GLN A 262 22.37 -10.76 -3.94
CA GLN A 262 22.71 -10.40 -2.55
C GLN A 262 24.22 -10.46 -2.31
N SER A 263 24.90 -11.52 -2.77
CA SER A 263 26.37 -11.62 -2.68
C SER A 263 27.08 -10.47 -3.40
N LEU A 264 26.64 -10.15 -4.63
CA LEU A 264 27.22 -9.04 -5.40
C LEU A 264 26.99 -7.68 -4.73
N LEU A 265 25.84 -7.49 -4.09
CA LEU A 265 25.53 -6.28 -3.34
C LEU A 265 26.40 -6.15 -2.09
N GLU A 266 26.61 -7.25 -1.36
CA GLU A 266 27.50 -7.32 -0.20
C GLU A 266 28.94 -6.95 -0.59
N ASP A 267 29.46 -7.54 -1.68
CA ASP A 267 30.80 -7.26 -2.21
C ASP A 267 30.96 -5.80 -2.63
N ALA A 268 29.97 -5.24 -3.34
CA ALA A 268 29.96 -3.84 -3.75
C ALA A 268 29.92 -2.88 -2.54
N ASN A 269 29.15 -3.21 -1.50
CA ASN A 269 29.09 -2.44 -0.27
C ASN A 269 30.41 -2.53 0.53
N SER A 270 31.04 -3.70 0.59
CA SER A 270 32.36 -3.85 1.22
C SER A 270 33.39 -2.97 0.52
N ARG A 271 33.43 -3.01 -0.82
CA ARG A 271 34.31 -2.18 -1.64
C ARG A 271 34.06 -0.68 -1.42
N LYS A 272 32.79 -0.28 -1.34
CA LYS A 272 32.42 1.11 -1.05
C LYS A 272 32.94 1.55 0.32
N ASN A 273 32.74 0.73 1.35
CA ASN A 273 33.19 1.03 2.70
C ASN A 273 34.71 1.15 2.78
N GLU A 274 35.45 0.27 2.10
CA GLU A 274 36.91 0.37 1.97
C GLU A 274 37.33 1.71 1.37
N LEU A 275 36.74 2.09 0.24
CA LEU A 275 37.04 3.36 -0.43
C LEU A 275 36.68 4.58 0.43
N GLU A 276 35.57 4.54 1.16
CA GLU A 276 35.20 5.61 2.10
C GLU A 276 36.25 5.74 3.23
N THR A 277 36.74 4.62 3.77
CA THR A 277 37.80 4.66 4.79
C THR A 277 39.13 5.18 4.25
N GLU A 278 39.52 4.77 3.03
CA GLU A 278 40.71 5.28 2.35
C GLU A 278 40.58 6.78 2.07
N ASN A 279 39.42 7.23 1.57
CA ASN A 279 39.16 8.63 1.29
C ASN A 279 39.26 9.49 2.56
N ARG A 280 38.70 9.00 3.68
CA ARG A 280 38.83 9.68 4.98
C ARG A 280 40.29 9.80 5.43
N LEU A 281 41.09 8.75 5.24
CA LEU A 281 42.52 8.75 5.58
C LEU A 281 43.32 9.71 4.69
N VAL A 282 43.01 9.75 3.39
CA VAL A 282 43.66 10.67 2.44
C VAL A 282 43.33 12.12 2.79
N ASN A 283 42.05 12.43 3.07
CA ASN A 283 41.65 13.78 3.49
C ASN A 283 42.33 14.21 4.79
N GLN A 284 42.51 13.29 5.75
CA GLN A 284 43.25 13.59 6.97
C GLN A 284 44.73 13.93 6.70
N ARG A 285 45.39 13.21 5.79
CA ARG A 285 46.77 13.53 5.37
C ARG A 285 46.84 14.85 4.61
N LEU A 286 45.86 15.14 3.76
CA LEU A 286 45.77 16.41 3.05
C LEU A 286 45.70 17.58 4.03
N LEU A 287 44.86 17.48 5.06
CA LEU A 287 44.70 18.52 6.08
C LEU A 287 46.01 18.74 6.87
N GLN A 288 46.71 17.67 7.22
CA GLN A 288 48.03 17.76 7.87
C GLN A 288 49.08 18.41 6.96
N GLY A 289 49.09 18.07 5.67
CA GLY A 289 49.97 18.67 4.69
C GLY A 289 49.70 20.16 4.49
N GLN A 290 48.42 20.54 4.38
CA GLN A 290 48.01 21.95 4.27
C GLN A 290 48.43 22.76 5.51
N SER A 291 48.23 22.21 6.72
CA SER A 291 48.68 22.86 7.95
C SER A 291 50.19 23.07 8.00
N GLN A 292 51.00 22.10 7.53
CA GLN A 292 52.46 22.27 7.45
C GLN A 292 52.86 23.34 6.43
N VAL A 293 52.18 23.40 5.28
CA VAL A 293 52.42 24.44 4.26
C VAL A 293 52.07 25.82 4.82
N GLU A 294 50.96 25.94 5.54
CA GLU A 294 50.51 27.20 6.15
C GLU A 294 51.46 27.65 7.28
N GLU A 295 51.96 26.72 8.10
CA GLU A 295 52.96 27.01 9.13
C GLU A 295 54.30 27.46 8.53
N LEU A 296 54.73 26.83 7.44
CA LEU A 296 55.93 27.24 6.69
C LEU A 296 55.74 28.61 6.02
N GLN A 297 54.57 28.88 5.42
CA GLN A 297 54.24 30.19 4.85
C GLN A 297 54.25 31.29 5.91
N LYS A 298 53.66 31.03 7.08
CA LYS A 298 53.65 31.96 8.21
C LYS A 298 55.07 32.21 8.75
N SER A 299 55.87 31.16 8.89
CA SER A 299 57.28 31.26 9.29
C SER A 299 58.10 32.09 8.29
N LEU A 300 57.82 31.94 6.99
CA LEU A 300 58.46 32.72 5.92
C LEU A 300 58.04 34.20 5.97
N GLN A 301 56.77 34.48 6.25
CA GLN A 301 56.23 35.84 6.35
C GLN A 301 56.73 36.58 7.63
N GLU A 302 56.87 35.86 8.75
CA GLU A 302 57.45 36.40 9.98
C GLU A 302 58.94 36.73 9.82
N HIS A 303 59.69 35.95 9.04
CA HIS A 303 61.11 36.23 8.73
C HIS A 303 61.31 37.33 7.66
N GLY A 304 60.31 37.62 6.82
CA GLY A 304 60.39 38.69 5.82
C GLY A 304 60.25 40.12 6.36
N SER A 305 59.83 40.29 7.62
CA SER A 305 59.48 41.60 8.20
C SER A 305 60.58 42.25 9.07
N LYS A 306 61.80 41.70 9.10
CA LYS A 306 62.94 42.22 9.91
C LYS A 306 64.28 42.32 9.19
N ALA A 307 64.31 42.77 7.94
CA ALA A 307 65.58 42.95 7.22
C ALA A 307 65.64 44.25 6.40
N GLU A 308 65.81 45.39 7.07
CA GLU A 308 66.44 46.58 6.49
C GLU A 308 67.68 46.92 7.31
N ASP A 309 68.84 46.36 6.93
CA ASP A 309 70.13 47.04 6.87
C ASP A 309 71.16 46.08 6.24
N VAL A 310 71.71 46.42 5.07
CA VAL A 310 72.61 45.54 4.31
C VAL A 310 74.00 46.13 4.21
N SER A 311 74.87 45.61 5.07
CA SER A 311 76.33 45.59 4.99
C SER A 311 76.80 44.56 3.94
N PRO A 312 78.02 44.66 3.36
CA PRO A 312 78.46 43.89 2.18
C PRO A 312 78.47 42.36 2.32
N THR A 313 78.28 41.82 3.52
CA THR A 313 78.19 40.38 3.80
C THR A 313 76.86 39.74 3.36
N VAL A 314 75.81 40.53 3.13
CA VAL A 314 74.49 40.01 2.71
C VAL A 314 74.47 39.71 1.21
N GLN A 315 75.35 40.32 0.41
CA GLN A 315 75.38 40.13 -1.04
C GLN A 315 75.95 38.75 -1.43
N GLU A 316 76.90 38.23 -0.65
CA GLU A 316 77.42 36.86 -0.77
C GLU A 316 76.39 35.82 -0.30
N LYS A 317 75.71 36.09 0.82
CA LYS A 317 74.60 35.24 1.30
C LYS A 317 73.36 35.27 0.40
N LEU A 318 73.10 36.39 -0.28
CA LEU A 318 72.06 36.49 -1.31
C LEU A 318 72.46 35.69 -2.56
N MET A 319 73.73 35.73 -2.97
CA MET A 319 74.24 34.92 -4.08
C MET A 319 74.13 33.42 -3.78
N ASP A 320 74.49 33.01 -2.56
CA ASP A 320 74.35 31.63 -2.10
C ASP A 320 72.89 31.21 -1.92
N ALA A 321 72.04 32.09 -1.38
CA ALA A 321 70.60 31.84 -1.28
C ALA A 321 69.93 31.78 -2.66
N THR A 322 70.39 32.58 -3.63
CA THR A 322 69.90 32.56 -5.02
C THR A 322 70.34 31.29 -5.72
N ASN A 323 71.57 30.82 -5.49
CA ASN A 323 72.06 29.53 -5.98
C ASN A 323 71.33 28.34 -5.33
N GLU A 324 71.03 28.40 -4.04
CA GLU A 324 70.19 27.41 -3.35
C GLU A 324 68.75 27.43 -3.87
N LEU A 325 68.17 28.60 -4.10
CA LEU A 325 66.83 28.77 -4.68
C LEU A 325 66.78 28.25 -6.12
N GLN A 326 67.82 28.49 -6.93
CA GLN A 326 67.91 27.90 -8.27
C GLN A 326 68.05 26.38 -8.22
N LYS A 327 68.84 25.83 -7.29
CA LYS A 327 68.92 24.37 -7.10
C LYS A 327 67.60 23.77 -6.61
N LYS A 328 66.91 24.43 -5.68
CA LYS A 328 65.59 23.99 -5.18
C LYS A 328 64.52 24.11 -6.27
N SER A 329 64.56 25.17 -7.10
CA SER A 329 63.68 25.32 -8.25
C SER A 329 63.93 24.24 -9.30
N ALA A 330 65.19 23.95 -9.61
CA ALA A 330 65.54 22.84 -10.52
C ALA A 330 65.13 21.46 -9.97
N ALA A 331 65.22 21.26 -8.64
CA ALA A 331 64.75 20.03 -8.01
C ALA A 331 63.21 19.91 -7.94
N ILE A 332 62.51 21.05 -7.80
CA ILE A 332 61.04 21.13 -7.92
C ILE A 332 60.63 20.82 -9.36
N GLU A 333 61.30 21.42 -10.35
CA GLU A 333 61.07 21.15 -11.77
C GLU A 333 61.38 19.69 -12.15
N GLU A 334 62.38 19.06 -11.51
CA GLU A 334 62.68 17.62 -11.66
C GLU A 334 61.64 16.71 -10.95
N LEU A 335 61.08 17.14 -9.82
CA LEU A 335 60.01 16.42 -9.10
C LEU A 335 58.66 16.56 -9.80
N GLU A 336 58.36 17.74 -10.34
CA GLU A 336 57.25 17.97 -11.23
C GLU A 336 57.44 17.10 -12.49
N ASN A 337 58.58 17.14 -13.17
CA ASN A 337 58.86 16.29 -14.35
C ASN A 337 58.98 14.78 -14.07
N LYS A 338 59.04 14.33 -12.80
CA LYS A 338 58.93 12.90 -12.42
C LYS A 338 57.50 12.36 -12.39
N HIS A 339 56.52 13.13 -12.88
CA HIS A 339 55.31 12.79 -13.67
C HIS A 339 54.74 11.34 -13.72
N SER A 340 54.80 10.54 -12.65
CA SER A 340 53.89 9.39 -12.50
C SER A 340 52.47 9.86 -12.16
N SER A 341 52.36 11.00 -11.47
CA SER A 341 51.08 11.56 -11.03
C SER A 341 50.31 12.20 -12.17
N ASN A 342 50.97 12.87 -13.12
CA ASN A 342 50.28 13.45 -14.29
C ASN A 342 49.89 12.38 -15.32
N GLN A 343 50.72 11.35 -15.54
CA GLN A 343 50.27 10.16 -16.29
C GLN A 343 49.09 9.49 -15.59
N ARG A 344 49.09 9.42 -14.26
CA ARG A 344 47.98 8.85 -13.49
C ARG A 344 46.70 9.69 -13.57
N ILE A 345 46.83 11.01 -13.59
CA ILE A 345 45.71 11.93 -13.78
C ILE A 345 45.13 11.75 -15.19
N GLU A 346 45.97 11.71 -16.22
CA GLU A 346 45.54 11.47 -17.60
C GLU A 346 44.86 10.10 -17.77
N GLU A 347 45.40 9.03 -17.16
CA GLU A 347 44.77 7.71 -17.11
C GLU A 347 43.40 7.72 -16.41
N LEU A 348 43.26 8.47 -15.31
CA LEU A 348 42.02 8.58 -14.57
C LEU A 348 40.98 9.43 -15.33
N GLU A 349 41.41 10.48 -16.02
CA GLU A 349 40.57 11.30 -16.90
C GLU A 349 40.06 10.47 -18.09
N ASP A 350 40.92 9.66 -18.72
CA ASP A 350 40.52 8.75 -19.79
C ASP A 350 39.58 7.63 -19.29
N ALA A 351 39.83 7.10 -18.10
CA ALA A 351 38.96 6.11 -17.48
C ALA A 351 37.58 6.71 -17.12
N LEU A 352 37.54 7.95 -16.62
CA LEU A 352 36.31 8.68 -16.32
C LEU A 352 35.53 8.92 -17.60
N LYS A 353 36.18 9.43 -18.64
CA LYS A 353 35.56 9.67 -19.96
C LYS A 353 35.02 8.38 -20.59
N LYS A 354 35.73 7.26 -20.42
CA LYS A 354 35.25 5.94 -20.85
C LYS A 354 34.01 5.51 -20.06
N LYS A 355 33.99 5.74 -18.74
CA LYS A 355 32.85 5.42 -17.88
C LYS A 355 31.62 6.28 -18.20
N ASP A 356 31.82 7.55 -18.55
CA ASP A 356 30.74 8.44 -18.99
C ASP A 356 30.14 7.97 -20.32
N GLU A 357 30.97 7.53 -21.26
CA GLU A 357 30.50 6.97 -22.53
C GLU A 357 29.76 5.62 -22.32
N ASP A 358 30.28 4.75 -21.45
CA ASP A 358 29.60 3.51 -21.06
C ASP A 358 28.24 3.81 -20.38
N MET A 359 28.18 4.84 -19.52
CA MET A 359 26.95 5.27 -18.84
C MET A 359 25.92 5.77 -19.86
N LYS A 360 26.35 6.59 -20.82
CA LYS A 360 25.50 7.07 -21.91
C LYS A 360 24.97 5.94 -22.79
N GLN A 361 25.80 4.95 -23.12
CA GLN A 361 25.35 3.76 -23.85
C GLN A 361 24.34 2.93 -23.03
N MET A 362 24.53 2.83 -21.72
CA MET A 362 23.58 2.17 -20.84
C MET A 362 22.25 2.93 -20.78
N GLU A 363 22.26 4.25 -20.68
CA GLU A 363 21.05 5.09 -20.75
C GLU A 363 20.30 4.91 -22.07
N GLU A 364 21.01 4.90 -23.21
CA GLU A 364 20.39 4.65 -24.51
C GLU A 364 19.77 3.25 -24.62
N ARG A 365 20.42 2.24 -24.04
CA ARG A 365 19.87 0.87 -23.96
C ARG A 365 18.63 0.82 -23.07
N TYR A 366 18.67 1.46 -21.89
CA TYR A 366 17.51 1.56 -21.01
C TYR A 366 16.34 2.29 -21.68
N LYS A 367 16.62 3.37 -22.41
CA LYS A 367 15.61 4.09 -23.20
C LYS A 367 14.97 3.20 -24.26
N LYS A 368 15.76 2.39 -24.99
CA LYS A 368 15.23 1.41 -25.96
C LYS A 368 14.37 0.33 -25.29
N TYR A 369 14.77 -0.18 -24.13
CA TYR A 369 13.96 -1.16 -23.38
C TYR A 369 12.66 -0.55 -22.87
N LEU A 370 12.69 0.68 -22.36
CA LEU A 370 11.50 1.42 -21.97
C LEU A 370 10.55 1.63 -23.14
N GLU A 371 11.04 2.05 -24.31
CA GLU A 371 10.19 2.20 -25.49
C GLU A 371 9.63 0.87 -25.99
N LYS A 372 10.41 -0.22 -25.91
CA LYS A 372 9.91 -1.57 -26.23
C LYS A 372 8.82 -2.02 -25.26
N ALA A 373 9.00 -1.78 -23.96
CA ALA A 373 8.00 -2.06 -22.93
C ALA A 373 6.72 -1.24 -23.15
N LYS A 374 6.84 0.07 -23.42
CA LYS A 374 5.70 0.94 -23.78
C LYS A 374 4.98 0.44 -25.03
N SER A 375 5.71 -0.03 -26.04
CA SER A 375 5.12 -0.59 -27.26
C SER A 375 4.32 -1.86 -26.97
N VAL A 376 4.88 -2.78 -26.19
CA VAL A 376 4.20 -4.02 -25.76
C VAL A 376 2.96 -3.70 -24.93
N ILE A 377 3.04 -2.74 -24.01
CA ILE A 377 1.89 -2.25 -23.23
C ILE A 377 0.81 -1.70 -24.16
N ARG A 378 1.16 -0.87 -25.16
CA ARG A 378 0.18 -0.36 -26.14
C ARG A 378 -0.51 -1.48 -26.93
N THR A 379 0.18 -2.57 -27.25
CA THR A 379 -0.42 -3.73 -27.94
C THR A 379 -1.24 -4.63 -27.03
N LEU A 380 -0.96 -4.64 -25.72
CA LEU A 380 -1.65 -5.43 -24.72
C LEU A 380 -2.81 -4.68 -24.04
N ASP A 381 -2.85 -3.35 -24.13
CA ASP A 381 -3.93 -2.53 -23.56
C ASP A 381 -5.24 -2.75 -24.34
N PRO A 382 -6.27 -3.37 -23.72
CA PRO A 382 -7.54 -3.66 -24.38
C PRO A 382 -8.29 -2.42 -24.86
N LYS A 383 -7.93 -1.22 -24.36
CA LYS A 383 -8.58 0.04 -24.72
C LYS A 383 -8.08 0.68 -26.02
N GLN A 384 -6.91 0.27 -26.55
CA GLN A 384 -6.31 0.87 -27.74
C GLN A 384 -6.30 -0.04 -28.99
N ASN A 385 -6.69 -1.32 -28.85
CA ASN A 385 -6.71 -2.26 -29.97
C ASN A 385 -8.01 -2.13 -30.81
N GLN A 386 -8.03 -1.21 -31.79
CA GLN A 386 -9.19 -0.98 -32.67
C GLN A 386 -9.59 -2.19 -33.54
N GLY A 387 -8.78 -3.25 -33.60
CA GLY A 387 -9.07 -4.45 -34.38
C GLY A 387 -10.06 -5.44 -33.74
N SER A 388 -10.20 -5.45 -32.40
CA SER A 388 -11.06 -6.41 -31.68
C SER A 388 -12.38 -5.82 -31.16
N ALA A 389 -12.58 -4.50 -31.30
CA ALA A 389 -13.77 -3.79 -30.86
C ALA A 389 -15.11 -4.33 -31.43
N PRO A 390 -15.25 -4.65 -32.73
CA PRO A 390 -16.55 -5.07 -33.28
C PRO A 390 -16.94 -6.49 -32.84
N GLU A 391 -15.99 -7.41 -32.71
CA GLU A 391 -16.26 -8.78 -32.25
C GLU A 391 -16.62 -8.81 -30.77
N VAL A 392 -15.90 -8.06 -29.94
CA VAL A 392 -16.21 -7.92 -28.51
C VAL A 392 -17.57 -7.24 -28.30
N GLN A 393 -17.93 -6.27 -29.14
CA GLN A 393 -19.24 -5.61 -29.07
C GLN A 393 -20.39 -6.52 -29.56
N ALA A 394 -20.16 -7.35 -30.57
CA ALA A 394 -21.10 -8.37 -31.02
C ALA A 394 -21.33 -9.44 -29.93
N LEU A 395 -20.25 -9.95 -29.32
CA LEU A 395 -20.33 -10.91 -28.22
C LEU A 395 -21.04 -10.32 -27.00
N LYS A 396 -20.76 -9.06 -26.63
CA LYS A 396 -21.53 -8.36 -25.59
C LYS A 396 -23.02 -8.31 -25.92
N THR A 397 -23.38 -7.94 -27.14
CA THR A 397 -24.78 -7.87 -27.57
C THR A 397 -25.45 -9.25 -27.47
N GLN A 398 -24.75 -10.31 -27.88
CA GLN A 398 -25.25 -11.68 -27.78
C GLN A 398 -25.44 -12.15 -26.34
N VAL A 399 -24.56 -11.77 -25.42
CA VAL A 399 -24.70 -12.06 -23.98
C VAL A 399 -25.95 -11.37 -23.42
N HIS A 400 -26.16 -10.09 -23.72
CA HIS A 400 -27.36 -9.36 -23.25
C HIS A 400 -28.65 -9.95 -23.84
N GLU A 401 -28.62 -10.44 -25.08
CA GLU A 401 -29.77 -11.12 -25.68
C GLU A 401 -30.07 -12.46 -25.01
N ARG A 402 -29.03 -13.25 -24.69
CA ARG A 402 -29.17 -14.50 -23.93
C ARG A 402 -29.66 -14.28 -22.51
N GLU A 403 -29.21 -13.24 -21.83
CA GLU A 403 -29.72 -12.85 -20.50
C GLU A 403 -31.21 -12.51 -20.56
N ARG A 404 -31.65 -11.75 -21.57
CA ARG A 404 -33.08 -11.46 -21.77
C ARG A 404 -33.90 -12.71 -22.03
N MET A 405 -33.36 -13.64 -22.83
CA MET A 405 -34.03 -14.92 -23.11
C MET A 405 -34.15 -15.78 -21.84
N LEU A 406 -33.09 -15.84 -21.02
CA LEU A 406 -33.12 -16.55 -19.74
C LEU A 406 -34.18 -15.98 -18.79
N ILE A 407 -34.25 -14.64 -18.67
CA ILE A 407 -35.29 -13.99 -17.85
C ILE A 407 -36.69 -14.33 -18.37
N SER A 408 -36.89 -14.35 -19.69
CA SER A 408 -38.19 -14.71 -20.29
C SER A 408 -38.55 -16.16 -20.01
N LEU A 409 -37.62 -17.10 -20.21
CA LEU A 409 -37.82 -18.52 -19.95
C LEU A 409 -38.09 -18.80 -18.47
N GLN A 410 -37.39 -18.12 -17.57
CA GLN A 410 -37.66 -18.22 -16.13
C GLN A 410 -39.09 -17.79 -15.81
N LYS A 411 -39.55 -16.68 -16.39
CA LYS A 411 -40.92 -16.20 -16.19
C LYS A 411 -41.98 -17.16 -16.75
N GLU A 412 -41.72 -17.78 -17.90
CA GLU A 412 -42.59 -18.81 -18.46
C GLU A 412 -42.63 -20.07 -17.59
N TYR A 413 -41.47 -20.48 -17.06
CA TYR A 413 -41.36 -21.60 -16.14
C TYR A 413 -42.16 -21.36 -14.86
N ASP A 414 -42.01 -20.19 -14.22
CA ASP A 414 -42.75 -19.83 -13.01
C ASP A 414 -44.26 -19.82 -13.26
N LYS A 415 -44.68 -19.32 -14.43
CA LYS A 415 -46.09 -19.35 -14.85
C LYS A 415 -46.61 -20.77 -15.02
N LEU A 416 -45.83 -21.65 -15.66
CA LEU A 416 -46.21 -23.04 -15.86
C LEU A 416 -46.27 -23.81 -14.53
N SER A 417 -45.34 -23.53 -13.61
CA SER A 417 -45.35 -24.08 -12.26
C SER A 417 -46.62 -23.65 -11.51
N SER A 418 -46.97 -22.38 -11.56
CA SER A 418 -48.21 -21.89 -10.93
C SER A 418 -49.47 -22.50 -11.55
N GLN A 419 -49.47 -22.78 -12.85
CA GLN A 419 -50.58 -23.48 -13.51
C GLN A 419 -50.69 -24.93 -13.04
N LYS A 420 -49.57 -25.66 -12.96
CA LYS A 420 -49.54 -27.02 -12.42
C LYS A 420 -50.05 -27.07 -10.98
N ASP A 421 -49.61 -26.15 -10.12
CA ASP A 421 -50.10 -26.07 -8.73
C ASP A 421 -51.63 -25.82 -8.67
N GLN A 422 -52.16 -25.03 -9.59
CA GLN A 422 -53.60 -24.79 -9.70
C GLN A 422 -54.35 -26.04 -10.18
N GLU A 423 -53.82 -26.74 -11.18
CA GLU A 423 -54.37 -28.01 -11.67
C GLU A 423 -54.36 -29.09 -10.58
N GLU A 424 -53.27 -29.22 -9.82
CA GLU A 424 -53.17 -30.14 -8.70
C GLU A 424 -54.23 -29.84 -7.63
N LYS A 425 -54.45 -28.58 -7.29
CA LYS A 425 -55.52 -28.18 -6.35
C LYS A 425 -56.91 -28.55 -6.88
N LEU A 426 -57.16 -28.36 -8.17
CA LEU A 426 -58.42 -28.76 -8.80
C LEU A 426 -58.61 -30.27 -8.77
N ILE A 427 -57.56 -31.04 -9.08
CA ILE A 427 -57.57 -32.50 -9.02
C ILE A 427 -57.88 -32.96 -7.60
N VAL A 428 -57.16 -32.44 -6.59
CA VAL A 428 -57.38 -32.79 -5.16
C VAL A 428 -58.82 -32.46 -4.74
N SER A 429 -59.34 -31.29 -5.13
CA SER A 429 -60.73 -30.89 -4.84
C SER A 429 -61.75 -31.82 -5.51
N ALA A 430 -61.52 -32.19 -6.77
CA ALA A 430 -62.38 -33.13 -7.50
C ALA A 430 -62.41 -34.51 -6.84
N TRP A 431 -61.25 -35.04 -6.44
CA TRP A 431 -61.15 -36.32 -5.72
C TRP A 431 -61.84 -36.27 -4.35
N TYR A 432 -61.65 -35.19 -3.59
CA TYR A 432 -62.33 -35.02 -2.30
C TYR A 432 -63.85 -34.98 -2.47
N ASN A 433 -64.36 -34.19 -3.43
CA ASN A 433 -65.79 -34.09 -3.72
C ASN A 433 -66.37 -35.43 -4.20
N MET A 434 -65.65 -36.16 -5.05
CA MET A 434 -66.03 -37.50 -5.48
C MET A 434 -66.07 -38.48 -4.30
N GLY A 435 -65.07 -38.45 -3.43
CA GLY A 435 -65.03 -39.26 -2.20
C GLY A 435 -66.21 -38.96 -1.27
N MET A 436 -66.55 -37.69 -1.07
CA MET A 436 -67.72 -37.26 -0.31
C MET A 436 -69.04 -37.73 -0.94
N ALA A 437 -69.18 -37.62 -2.26
CA ALA A 437 -70.36 -38.10 -2.97
C ALA A 437 -70.53 -39.62 -2.82
N LEU A 438 -69.45 -40.40 -2.92
CA LEU A 438 -69.47 -41.85 -2.73
C LEU A 438 -69.81 -42.23 -1.28
N GLN A 439 -69.23 -41.53 -0.28
CA GLN A 439 -69.57 -41.76 1.12
C GLN A 439 -71.04 -41.44 1.42
N LYS A 440 -71.56 -40.33 0.87
CA LYS A 440 -72.96 -39.95 0.97
C LYS A 440 -73.86 -41.02 0.35
N LYS A 441 -73.55 -41.48 -0.87
CA LYS A 441 -74.29 -42.56 -1.53
C LYS A 441 -74.28 -43.85 -0.72
N ALA A 442 -73.13 -44.25 -0.19
CA ALA A 442 -73.03 -45.45 0.66
C ALA A 442 -73.81 -45.31 1.98
N ALA A 443 -73.88 -44.10 2.56
CA ALA A 443 -74.71 -43.83 3.72
C ALA A 443 -76.21 -43.88 3.38
N GLU A 444 -76.62 -43.31 2.25
CA GLU A 444 -77.99 -43.38 1.74
C GLU A 444 -78.41 -44.82 1.44
N GLU A 445 -77.55 -45.64 0.83
CA GLU A 445 -77.80 -47.08 0.61
C GLU A 445 -77.94 -47.87 1.91
N ARG A 446 -77.14 -47.55 2.95
CA ARG A 446 -77.33 -48.13 4.30
C ARG A 446 -78.66 -47.71 4.92
N LEU A 447 -79.07 -46.45 4.74
CA LEU A 447 -80.37 -45.97 5.24
C LEU A 447 -81.54 -46.61 4.46
N ALA A 448 -81.41 -46.76 3.14
CA ALA A 448 -82.41 -47.40 2.28
C ALA A 448 -82.52 -48.91 2.51
N SER A 449 -81.39 -49.60 2.73
CA SER A 449 -81.39 -51.03 3.12
C SER A 449 -81.89 -51.27 4.54
N THR A 450 -81.86 -50.23 5.40
CA THR A 450 -82.59 -50.22 6.69
C THR A 450 -84.08 -49.91 6.44
N GLY A 451 -84.69 -50.65 5.52
CA GLY A 451 -86.12 -50.58 5.12
C GLY A 451 -87.11 -51.07 6.17
N SER A 452 -86.83 -50.85 7.45
CA SER A 452 -87.83 -50.86 8.50
C SER A 452 -87.48 -49.70 9.44
N GLY A 453 -88.20 -48.59 9.31
CA GLY A 453 -88.14 -47.39 10.17
C GLY A 453 -88.56 -47.67 11.62
N GLN A 454 -88.22 -48.83 12.15
CA GLN A 454 -88.44 -49.26 13.51
C GLN A 454 -87.22 -48.85 14.33
N SER A 455 -87.44 -47.86 15.20
CA SER A 455 -86.46 -47.49 16.23
C SER A 455 -86.03 -48.71 17.03
N PHE A 456 -84.82 -48.69 17.60
CA PHE A 456 -84.32 -49.78 18.45
C PHE A 456 -85.35 -50.21 19.52
N LEU A 457 -86.05 -49.24 20.12
CA LEU A 457 -87.15 -49.45 21.06
C LEU A 457 -88.37 -50.16 20.45
N ALA A 458 -88.67 -49.95 19.17
CA ALA A 458 -89.76 -50.64 18.50
C ALA A 458 -89.41 -52.10 18.20
N ARG A 459 -88.15 -52.40 17.83
CA ARG A 459 -87.66 -53.79 17.74
C ARG A 459 -87.67 -54.50 19.10
N GLN A 460 -87.26 -53.80 20.15
CA GLN A 460 -87.27 -54.35 21.51
C GLN A 460 -88.70 -54.66 21.99
N ARG A 461 -89.67 -53.79 21.67
CA ARG A 461 -91.09 -54.01 22.01
C ARG A 461 -91.68 -55.24 21.32
N GLN A 462 -91.40 -55.47 20.03
CA GLN A 462 -91.86 -56.67 19.32
C GLN A 462 -91.28 -57.97 19.91
N ALA A 463 -89.98 -57.97 20.25
CA ALA A 463 -89.35 -59.11 20.90
C ALA A 463 -89.95 -59.43 22.28
N THR A 464 -90.34 -58.40 23.06
CA THR A 464 -90.99 -58.60 24.36
C THR A 464 -92.47 -59.01 24.25
N SER A 465 -93.19 -58.53 23.24
CA SER A 465 -94.61 -58.85 23.05
C SER A 465 -94.84 -60.30 22.62
N SER A 466 -93.87 -60.91 21.93
CA SER A 466 -93.95 -62.32 21.51
C SER A 466 -93.75 -63.33 22.66
N ARG A 467 -93.39 -62.88 23.87
CA ARG A 467 -93.12 -63.73 25.05
C ARG A 467 -94.26 -63.77 26.09
N ARG A 468 -95.34 -63.00 25.91
CA ARG A 468 -96.51 -63.01 26.83
C ARG A 468 -97.79 -63.37 26.09
N THR A 469 -97.99 -64.66 25.84
CA THR A 469 -99.31 -65.24 25.57
C THR A 469 -99.48 -66.46 26.47
N TYR A 470 -100.22 -66.28 27.57
CA TYR A 470 -100.75 -67.37 28.42
C TYR A 470 -102.12 -67.80 27.87
N PRO A 471 -102.43 -69.11 27.78
CA PRO A 471 -103.73 -69.59 27.33
C PRO A 471 -104.70 -69.66 28.51
N GLY A 472 -105.87 -69.06 28.36
CA GLY A 472 -106.93 -69.16 29.35
C GLY A 472 -108.23 -68.55 28.85
N HIS A 473 -109.02 -69.32 28.10
CA HIS A 473 -110.46 -69.19 28.24
C HIS A 473 -111.21 -70.47 27.89
N VAL A 474 -112.19 -70.74 28.74
CA VAL A 474 -113.14 -71.85 28.80
C VAL A 474 -114.33 -71.50 27.90
N GLN A 475 -114.93 -72.47 27.20
CA GLN A 475 -116.28 -72.33 26.64
C GLN A 475 -117.06 -73.66 26.65
N PRO A 476 -118.40 -73.60 26.57
CA PRO A 476 -119.29 -74.34 27.46
C PRO A 476 -120.06 -75.50 26.81
N THR A 477 -120.82 -76.20 27.65
CA THR A 477 -121.81 -77.24 27.37
C THR A 477 -122.95 -76.80 26.45
N ALA A 478 -123.37 -77.68 25.53
CA ALA A 478 -124.76 -77.81 25.10
C ALA A 478 -125.05 -79.23 24.63
N ALA A 479 -126.11 -79.82 25.20
CA ALA A 479 -126.64 -81.14 24.92
C ALA A 479 -127.58 -81.13 23.71
N ARG A 480 -127.57 -82.22 22.93
CA ARG A 480 -128.78 -83.04 22.69
C ARG A 480 -128.39 -84.44 22.27
#